data_AF-A0AAD9ID77-F1
#
_entry.id   AF-A0AAD9ID77-F1
#
_cell.length_a   1.000
_cell.length_b   1.000
_cell.length_c   1.000
_cell.angle_alpha   90.00
_cell.angle_beta   90.00
_cell.angle_gamma   90.00
#
_symmetry.space_group_name_H-M   'P 1'
#
loop_
_entity.id
_entity.type
_entity.pdbx_description
1 polymer ?
#
loop_
_entity_poly.entity_id
_entity_poly.type
_entity_poly.pdbx_seq_one_letter_code
_entity_poly.pdbx_strand_id
1 'polypeptide(L)'
;MVNKLKSRRVPISIDDTAALVIRPQRTKVMPRPLIVGTDAGPSPPYPLRMEGEVISGFGRGSKELGIPTANLPVDAAVTPWIADATSGIYFGWAALALPATHPDQQQHDGRPSAAAAAAAASPVTLFPMVMSIGYNPFYKNTVRSAEVHVLHRFGADFYGARLRLLVCGFVREERDYGDVKALVEDIKVDCEVARRSLDRPGWAPRELGRGTLDCSWLLRELEPAGVSTGC
;
A
#
# COMPACT_ATOMS: atom_id res chain seq x y z
N MET A 1 -85.67 -14.86 17.15
CA MET A 1 -84.40 -15.37 16.57
C MET A 1 -83.83 -14.31 15.61
N VAL A 2 -82.72 -13.70 16.05
CA VAL A 2 -81.58 -13.13 15.28
C VAL A 2 -81.76 -12.06 14.17
N ASN A 3 -81.39 -10.83 14.55
CA ASN A 3 -80.67 -9.71 13.90
C ASN A 3 -80.95 -9.13 12.48
N LYS A 4 -81.31 -7.82 12.50
CA LYS A 4 -80.73 -6.63 11.82
C LYS A 4 -79.53 -6.91 10.87
N LEU A 5 -79.37 -6.26 9.70
CA LEU A 5 -79.10 -4.83 9.54
C LEU A 5 -79.12 -4.44 8.03
N LYS A 6 -79.77 -3.33 7.68
CA LYS A 6 -79.69 -2.71 6.34
C LYS A 6 -78.32 -2.03 6.19
N SER A 7 -77.53 -2.37 5.18
CA SER A 7 -76.31 -1.64 4.82
C SER A 7 -76.47 -1.00 3.44
N ARG A 8 -76.18 0.30 3.39
CA ARG A 8 -76.29 1.20 2.24
C ARG A 8 -75.12 0.99 1.28
N ARG A 9 -75.36 1.20 -0.02
CA ARG A 9 -74.33 1.26 -1.07
C ARG A 9 -73.38 2.44 -0.81
N VAL A 10 -72.08 2.19 -0.95
CA VAL A 10 -71.05 3.20 -1.21
C VAL A 10 -70.40 2.80 -2.54
N PRO A 11 -70.23 3.71 -3.52
CA PRO A 11 -69.54 3.39 -4.76
C PRO A 11 -68.03 3.29 -4.48
N ILE A 12 -67.39 2.21 -4.92
CA ILE A 12 -65.94 2.10 -4.92
C ILE A 12 -65.46 2.78 -6.21
N SER A 13 -64.77 3.92 -6.06
CA SER A 13 -64.05 4.61 -7.14
C SER A 13 -62.95 3.70 -7.65
N ILE A 14 -62.85 3.59 -8.97
CA ILE A 14 -61.69 3.03 -9.66
C ILE A 14 -60.67 4.17 -9.69
N ASP A 15 -59.63 4.10 -8.85
CA ASP A 15 -58.49 5.02 -8.97
C ASP A 15 -57.17 4.27 -8.73
N ASP A 16 -56.37 4.30 -9.81
CA ASP A 16 -54.91 4.27 -9.89
C ASP A 16 -54.11 3.28 -9.03
N THR A 17 -53.81 2.14 -9.66
CA THR A 17 -52.63 1.34 -9.35
C THR A 17 -51.36 2.12 -9.70
N ALA A 18 -50.98 3.09 -8.87
CA ALA A 18 -49.64 3.67 -8.93
C ALA A 18 -48.64 2.61 -8.45
N ALA A 19 -47.94 1.98 -9.40
CA ALA A 19 -46.76 1.18 -9.11
C ALA A 19 -45.76 2.06 -8.35
N LEU A 20 -45.54 1.74 -7.07
CA LEU A 20 -44.47 2.33 -6.28
C LEU A 20 -43.14 1.89 -6.90
N VAL A 21 -42.62 2.68 -7.84
CA VAL A 21 -41.24 2.57 -8.31
C VAL A 21 -40.37 2.91 -7.10
N ILE A 22 -39.88 1.87 -6.41
CA ILE A 22 -38.81 2.01 -5.43
C ILE A 22 -37.59 2.47 -6.22
N ARG A 23 -37.37 3.80 -6.26
CA ARG A 23 -36.12 4.36 -6.78
C ARG A 23 -35.01 3.84 -5.87
N PRO A 24 -33.96 3.19 -6.40
CA PRO A 24 -32.82 2.82 -5.58
C PRO A 24 -32.25 4.10 -4.97
N GLN A 25 -32.29 4.19 -3.64
CA GLN A 25 -31.59 5.25 -2.94
C GLN A 25 -30.11 5.10 -3.30
N ARG A 26 -29.53 6.08 -4.00
CA ARG A 26 -28.08 6.20 -4.16
C ARG A 26 -27.50 6.21 -2.75
N THR A 27 -26.84 5.13 -2.35
CA THR A 27 -26.05 5.10 -1.13
C THR A 27 -25.03 6.22 -1.25
N LYS A 28 -25.06 7.16 -0.30
CA LYS A 28 -24.08 8.24 -0.24
C LYS A 28 -22.73 7.61 0.08
N VAL A 29 -21.91 7.35 -0.94
CA VAL A 29 -20.54 6.86 -0.77
C VAL A 29 -19.80 7.91 0.04
N MET A 30 -19.48 7.61 1.30
CA MET A 30 -18.69 8.52 2.11
C MET A 30 -17.27 8.59 1.53
N PRO A 31 -16.67 9.79 1.45
CA PRO A 31 -15.29 9.91 1.00
C PRO A 31 -14.36 9.17 1.96
N ARG A 32 -13.39 8.46 1.41
CA ARG A 32 -12.38 7.74 2.19
C ARG A 32 -11.58 8.73 3.05
N PRO A 33 -11.25 8.36 4.31
CA PRO A 33 -10.39 9.21 5.14
C PRO A 33 -9.00 9.34 4.49
N LEU A 34 -8.42 10.55 4.55
CA LEU A 34 -7.10 10.86 4.00
C LEU A 34 -5.96 10.69 5.02
N ILE A 35 -6.28 10.30 6.25
CA ILE A 35 -5.34 9.97 7.32
C ILE A 35 -5.85 8.70 8.00
N VAL A 36 -4.95 7.78 8.32
CA VAL A 36 -5.27 6.54 9.04
C VAL A 36 -4.47 6.43 10.34
N GLY A 37 -5.05 5.78 11.34
CA GLY A 37 -4.42 5.59 12.65
C GLY A 37 -4.33 6.86 13.51
N THR A 38 -4.01 6.66 14.79
CA THR A 38 -3.91 7.74 15.79
C THR A 38 -2.65 8.59 15.60
N ASP A 39 -2.57 9.75 16.25
CA ASP A 39 -1.39 10.61 16.17
C ASP A 39 -0.16 10.05 16.89
N ALA A 40 -0.34 9.06 17.78
CA ALA A 40 0.74 8.43 18.54
C ALA A 40 1.68 7.56 17.68
N GLY A 41 1.27 7.22 16.45
CA GLY A 41 2.05 6.35 15.57
C GLY A 41 1.38 4.99 15.30
N PRO A 42 2.12 4.06 14.66
CA PRO A 42 1.70 2.68 14.48
C PRO A 42 1.40 1.98 15.81
N SER A 43 0.39 1.13 15.83
CA SER A 43 0.06 0.25 16.96
C SER A 43 0.14 -1.22 16.54
N PRO A 44 0.31 -2.18 17.47
CA PRO A 44 0.32 -3.60 17.15
C PRO A 44 -0.83 -4.01 16.22
N PRO A 45 -0.56 -4.83 15.18
CA PRO A 45 0.69 -5.57 14.95
C PRO A 45 1.81 -4.76 14.26
N TYR A 46 1.60 -3.46 13.99
CA TYR A 46 2.57 -2.61 13.31
C TYR A 46 3.63 -2.04 14.28
N PRO A 47 4.84 -1.73 13.77
CA PRO A 47 5.26 -1.91 12.39
C PRO A 47 5.73 -3.34 12.07
N LEU A 48 5.32 -3.84 10.90
CA LEU A 48 5.77 -5.13 10.38
C LEU A 48 7.01 -4.95 9.50
N ARG A 49 7.89 -5.95 9.48
CA ARG A 49 9.19 -5.89 8.80
C ARG A 49 9.20 -6.85 7.61
N MET A 50 9.77 -6.40 6.49
CA MET A 50 10.00 -7.22 5.30
C MET A 50 11.26 -6.75 4.60
N GLU A 51 12.01 -7.67 3.98
CA GLU A 51 13.14 -7.31 3.13
C GLU A 51 13.31 -8.30 1.98
N GLY A 52 13.97 -7.87 0.91
CA GLY A 52 14.32 -8.72 -0.21
C GLY A 52 15.02 -7.93 -1.32
N GLU A 53 15.47 -8.66 -2.34
CA GLU A 53 15.92 -8.06 -3.58
C GLU A 53 14.71 -7.73 -4.46
N VAL A 54 14.75 -6.57 -5.11
CA VAL A 54 13.70 -6.14 -6.02
C VAL A 54 13.74 -7.01 -7.28
N ILE A 55 12.68 -7.80 -7.49
CA ILE A 55 12.55 -8.67 -8.65
C ILE A 55 11.63 -8.05 -9.70
N SER A 56 11.81 -8.45 -10.95
CA SER A 56 10.89 -8.11 -12.05
C SER A 56 9.54 -8.78 -11.83
N GLY A 57 8.47 -7.97 -11.87
CA GLY A 57 7.09 -8.47 -11.88
C GLY A 57 6.63 -8.92 -13.27
N PHE A 58 5.33 -9.10 -13.43
CA PHE A 58 4.72 -9.62 -14.67
C PHE A 58 4.38 -8.55 -15.72
N GLY A 59 4.99 -7.36 -15.64
CA GLY A 59 4.85 -6.32 -16.66
C GLY A 59 3.42 -5.82 -16.91
N ARG A 60 2.56 -5.78 -15.88
CA ARG A 60 1.12 -5.43 -16.00
C ARG A 60 0.83 -3.92 -16.20
N GLY A 61 1.77 -3.18 -16.79
CA GLY A 61 1.55 -1.77 -17.16
C GLY A 61 1.61 -0.76 -16.01
N SER A 62 1.93 -1.15 -14.78
CA SER A 62 2.00 -0.22 -13.63
C SER A 62 2.93 0.99 -13.89
N LYS A 63 4.02 0.76 -14.63
CA LYS A 63 4.94 1.81 -15.12
C LYS A 63 4.28 2.77 -16.12
N GLU A 64 3.48 2.25 -17.05
CA GLU A 64 2.73 3.06 -18.04
C GLU A 64 1.62 3.88 -17.37
N LEU A 65 1.08 3.38 -16.24
CA LEU A 65 0.13 4.09 -15.40
C LEU A 65 0.79 5.15 -14.48
N GLY A 66 2.13 5.26 -14.51
CA GLY A 66 2.90 6.19 -13.68
C GLY A 66 3.04 5.78 -12.22
N ILE A 67 2.79 4.51 -11.89
CA ILE A 67 2.84 3.94 -10.54
C ILE A 67 3.72 2.68 -10.57
N PRO A 68 5.03 2.79 -10.84
CA PRO A 68 5.91 1.63 -10.92
C PRO A 68 5.98 0.88 -9.58
N THR A 69 5.86 -0.44 -9.63
CA THR A 69 5.92 -1.32 -8.44
C THR A 69 7.16 -2.20 -8.44
N ALA A 70 7.85 -2.24 -7.30
CA ALA A 70 8.90 -3.20 -6.99
C ALA A 70 8.26 -4.46 -6.39
N ASN A 71 8.56 -5.62 -6.96
CA ASN A 71 8.09 -6.90 -6.40
C ASN A 71 9.14 -7.41 -5.41
N LEU A 72 8.69 -7.96 -4.28
CA LEU A 72 9.54 -8.66 -3.33
C LEU A 72 9.20 -10.15 -3.28
N PRO A 73 10.19 -11.03 -3.10
CA PRO A 73 9.94 -12.44 -2.87
C PRO A 73 9.16 -12.59 -1.55
N VAL A 74 8.10 -13.40 -1.59
CA VAL A 74 7.35 -13.77 -0.40
C VAL A 74 7.84 -15.13 0.07
N ASP A 75 8.65 -15.11 1.14
CA ASP A 75 9.12 -16.29 1.83
C ASP A 75 8.54 -16.33 3.25
N ALA A 76 7.80 -17.39 3.58
CA ALA A 76 7.19 -17.55 4.90
C ALA A 76 8.23 -17.77 6.00
N ALA A 77 9.44 -18.24 5.68
CA ALA A 77 10.52 -18.38 6.66
C ALA A 77 11.06 -17.00 7.10
N VAL A 78 11.05 -16.02 6.19
CA VAL A 78 11.59 -14.66 6.44
C VAL A 78 10.48 -13.67 6.82
N THR A 79 9.31 -13.81 6.23
CA THR A 79 8.16 -12.91 6.37
C THR A 79 6.89 -13.70 6.77
N PRO A 80 6.87 -14.40 7.91
CA PRO A 80 5.78 -15.32 8.27
C PRO A 80 4.42 -14.63 8.39
N TRP A 81 4.41 -13.38 8.88
CA TRP A 81 3.18 -12.61 9.10
C TRP A 81 2.36 -12.36 7.83
N ILE A 82 2.98 -12.43 6.64
CA ILE A 82 2.30 -12.12 5.38
C ILE A 82 1.28 -13.20 4.98
N ALA A 83 1.43 -14.42 5.51
CA ALA A 83 0.51 -15.52 5.28
C ALA A 83 -0.89 -15.20 5.80
N ASP A 84 -0.97 -14.55 6.97
CA ASP A 84 -2.22 -14.20 7.65
C ASP A 84 -2.65 -12.74 7.43
N ALA A 85 -1.86 -11.95 6.70
CA ALA A 85 -2.18 -10.56 6.44
C ALA A 85 -3.46 -10.44 5.59
N THR A 86 -4.28 -9.42 5.85
CA THR A 86 -5.42 -9.08 4.99
C THR A 86 -4.92 -8.70 3.59
N SER A 87 -5.60 -9.16 2.53
CA SER A 87 -5.30 -8.66 1.18
C SER A 87 -5.75 -7.21 1.04
N GLY A 88 -4.89 -6.35 0.52
CA GLY A 88 -5.19 -4.93 0.36
C GLY A 88 -3.95 -4.05 0.35
N ILE A 89 -4.17 -2.77 0.61
CA ILE A 89 -3.16 -1.73 0.54
C ILE A 89 -2.69 -1.36 1.94
N TYR A 90 -1.37 -1.38 2.09
CA TYR A 90 -0.62 -1.00 3.26
C TYR A 90 0.26 0.20 2.93
N PHE A 91 0.81 0.84 3.96
CA PHE A 91 1.73 1.96 3.82
C PHE A 91 2.83 1.90 4.88
N GLY A 92 3.92 2.62 4.63
CA GLY A 92 5.02 2.73 5.59
C GLY A 92 6.28 3.32 4.98
N TRP A 93 7.43 2.91 5.51
CA TRP A 93 8.73 3.39 5.08
C TRP A 93 9.52 2.29 4.38
N ALA A 94 10.19 2.67 3.29
CA ALA A 94 11.12 1.87 2.53
C ALA A 94 12.55 2.40 2.74
N ALA A 95 13.49 1.51 3.02
CA ALA A 95 14.91 1.76 2.90
C ALA A 95 15.41 1.13 1.60
N LEU A 96 16.02 1.95 0.73
CA LEU A 96 16.54 1.51 -0.55
C LEU A 96 18.01 1.87 -0.67
N ALA A 97 18.84 0.85 -0.95
CA ALA A 97 20.23 1.03 -1.34
C ALA A 97 20.31 0.96 -2.87
N LEU A 98 20.30 2.12 -3.54
CA LEU A 98 20.40 2.18 -4.99
C LEU A 98 21.77 1.64 -5.46
N PRO A 99 21.88 1.09 -6.68
CA PRO A 99 23.19 0.79 -7.27
C PRO A 99 24.03 2.05 -7.45
N ALA A 100 25.37 1.94 -7.35
CA ALA A 100 26.31 3.06 -7.56
C ALA A 100 26.17 3.74 -8.92
N THR A 101 25.68 3.00 -9.92
CA THR A 101 25.44 3.46 -11.29
C THR A 101 24.08 4.13 -11.50
N HIS A 102 23.20 4.13 -10.49
CA HIS A 102 21.85 4.68 -10.61
C HIS A 102 21.88 6.22 -10.63
N PRO A 103 21.16 6.90 -11.54
CA PRO A 103 21.21 8.36 -11.68
C PRO A 103 20.84 9.11 -10.39
N ASP A 104 19.88 8.59 -9.62
CA ASP A 104 19.45 9.20 -8.36
C ASP A 104 20.46 9.07 -7.21
N GLN A 105 21.51 8.26 -7.32
CA GLN A 105 22.60 8.28 -6.33
C GLN A 105 23.44 9.57 -6.41
N GLN A 106 23.58 10.13 -7.60
CA GLN A 106 24.47 11.27 -7.84
C GLN A 106 23.86 12.62 -7.44
N GLN A 107 22.58 12.63 -7.05
CA GLN A 107 21.85 13.86 -6.75
C GLN A 107 21.94 14.32 -5.29
N HIS A 108 22.45 13.48 -4.38
CA HIS A 108 22.27 13.74 -2.96
C HIS A 108 23.27 14.72 -2.31
N ASP A 109 24.47 14.97 -2.87
CA ASP A 109 25.50 15.68 -2.08
C ASP A 109 26.36 16.75 -2.79
N GLY A 110 26.12 17.12 -4.06
CA GLY A 110 26.88 18.22 -4.70
C GLY A 110 28.42 18.08 -4.66
N ARG A 111 28.96 16.91 -4.28
CA ARG A 111 30.39 16.59 -4.23
C ARG A 111 30.81 15.93 -5.53
N PRO A 112 31.97 16.30 -6.09
CA PRO A 112 32.41 15.73 -7.36
C PRO A 112 32.84 14.26 -7.24
N SER A 113 32.32 13.47 -8.19
CA SER A 113 32.92 12.39 -8.97
C SER A 113 33.57 11.17 -8.28
N ALA A 114 32.82 10.06 -8.29
CA ALA A 114 33.10 8.76 -8.95
C ALA A 114 34.47 8.03 -8.83
N ALA A 115 35.46 8.50 -8.07
CA ALA A 115 36.79 7.88 -8.06
C ALA A 115 37.21 7.17 -6.76
N ALA A 116 36.39 7.18 -5.70
CA ALA A 116 36.80 6.63 -4.38
C ALA A 116 35.86 5.59 -3.75
N ALA A 117 34.70 5.27 -4.33
CA ALA A 117 33.67 4.47 -3.65
C ALA A 117 33.60 2.99 -4.07
N ALA A 118 34.70 2.39 -4.54
CA ALA A 118 34.72 0.97 -4.91
C ALA A 118 34.72 -0.02 -3.71
N ALA A 119 34.59 0.48 -2.48
CA ALA A 119 34.58 -0.35 -1.27
C ALA A 119 33.53 0.06 -0.23
N ALA A 120 32.77 1.14 -0.45
CA ALA A 120 31.74 1.59 0.49
C ALA A 120 30.37 1.08 0.03
N ALA A 121 29.62 0.45 0.92
CA ALA A 121 28.24 0.04 0.65
C ALA A 121 27.41 1.27 0.19
N SER A 122 26.55 1.08 -0.81
CA SER A 122 25.64 2.12 -1.28
C SER A 122 24.87 2.74 -0.11
N PRO A 123 24.78 4.08 0.01
CA PRO A 123 24.02 4.72 1.06
C PRO A 123 22.55 4.32 0.99
N VAL A 124 21.97 3.96 2.12
CA VAL A 124 20.54 3.64 2.25
C VAL A 124 19.75 4.94 2.38
N THR A 125 18.73 5.11 1.55
CA THR A 125 17.81 6.25 1.62
C THR A 125 16.42 5.81 2.05
N LEU A 126 15.76 6.60 2.90
CA LEU A 126 14.39 6.36 3.36
C LEU A 126 13.37 7.07 2.47
N PHE A 127 12.35 6.33 2.05
CA PHE A 127 11.25 6.82 1.25
C PHE A 127 9.90 6.37 1.84
N PRO A 128 8.85 7.20 1.79
CA PRO A 128 7.51 6.72 2.06
C PRO A 128 7.08 5.75 0.93
N MET A 129 6.27 4.76 1.25
CA MET A 129 5.78 3.76 0.30
C MET A 129 4.33 3.37 0.56
N VAL A 130 3.68 2.86 -0.49
CA VAL A 130 2.50 2.00 -0.37
C VAL A 130 2.84 0.60 -0.84
N MET A 131 2.15 -0.40 -0.30
CA MET A 131 2.36 -1.80 -0.64
C MET A 131 1.02 -2.50 -0.85
N SER A 132 0.87 -3.17 -1.98
CA SER A 132 -0.23 -4.11 -2.21
C SER A 132 0.18 -5.49 -1.74
N ILE A 133 -0.65 -6.12 -0.91
CA ILE A 133 -0.53 -7.54 -0.58
C ILE A 133 -1.75 -8.26 -1.14
N GLY A 134 -1.51 -9.31 -1.91
CA GLY A 134 -2.57 -10.10 -2.52
C GLY A 134 -2.13 -11.55 -2.77
N TYR A 135 -2.68 -12.13 -3.82
CA TYR A 135 -2.31 -13.47 -4.28
C TYR A 135 -1.85 -13.43 -5.74
N ASN A 136 -0.89 -14.29 -6.07
CA ASN A 136 -0.37 -14.41 -7.41
C ASN A 136 -1.31 -15.28 -8.28
N PRO A 137 -1.95 -14.72 -9.33
CA PRO A 137 -2.90 -15.45 -10.17
C PRO A 137 -2.25 -16.55 -11.02
N PHE A 138 -0.95 -16.46 -11.32
CA PHE A 138 -0.24 -17.51 -12.06
C PHE A 138 -0.12 -18.81 -11.26
N TYR A 139 -0.14 -18.72 -9.93
CA TYR A 139 -0.14 -19.86 -9.02
C TYR A 139 -1.54 -20.16 -8.49
N LYS A 140 -2.59 -19.95 -9.30
CA LYS A 140 -3.99 -20.22 -8.91
C LYS A 140 -4.40 -19.51 -7.60
N ASN A 141 -3.82 -18.35 -7.33
CA ASN A 141 -4.01 -17.57 -6.11
C ASN A 141 -3.65 -18.33 -4.81
N THR A 142 -2.71 -19.27 -4.83
CA THR A 142 -2.27 -19.99 -3.61
C THR A 142 -1.00 -19.39 -2.99
N VAL A 143 -0.27 -18.56 -3.74
CA VAL A 143 0.98 -17.93 -3.30
C VAL A 143 0.73 -16.44 -3.08
N ARG A 144 1.16 -15.91 -1.93
CA ARG A 144 1.06 -14.48 -1.59
C ARG A 144 1.97 -13.65 -2.50
N SER A 145 1.53 -12.43 -2.81
CA SER A 145 2.33 -11.43 -3.54
C SER A 145 2.46 -10.15 -2.72
N ALA A 146 3.61 -9.47 -2.85
CA ALA A 146 3.90 -8.18 -2.25
C ALA A 146 4.47 -7.24 -3.32
N GLU A 147 3.75 -6.15 -3.61
CA GLU A 147 4.12 -5.16 -4.62
C GLU A 147 4.23 -3.78 -3.97
N VAL A 148 5.40 -3.16 -4.03
CA VAL A 148 5.70 -1.89 -3.34
C VAL A 148 5.79 -0.77 -4.36
N HIS A 149 5.00 0.28 -4.19
CA HIS A 149 5.22 1.55 -4.87
C HIS A 149 5.90 2.52 -3.90
N VAL A 150 7.19 2.75 -4.14
CA VAL A 150 7.96 3.78 -3.43
C VAL A 150 7.51 5.14 -3.93
N LEU A 151 7.14 6.05 -3.02
CA LEU A 151 6.56 7.37 -3.34
C LEU A 151 7.65 8.39 -3.74
N HIS A 152 8.50 7.99 -4.69
CA HIS A 152 9.57 8.79 -5.28
C HIS A 152 9.62 8.53 -6.79
N ARG A 153 9.96 9.57 -7.56
CA ARG A 153 10.10 9.46 -9.01
C ARG A 153 11.57 9.18 -9.35
N PHE A 154 11.87 7.90 -9.59
CA PHE A 154 13.22 7.49 -9.97
C PHE A 154 13.54 7.79 -11.43
N GLY A 155 14.80 8.15 -11.71
CA GLY A 155 15.32 8.32 -13.06
C GLY A 155 15.56 7.01 -13.82
N ALA A 156 15.64 5.87 -13.12
CA ALA A 156 15.83 4.54 -13.70
C ALA A 156 15.17 3.45 -12.83
N ASP A 157 15.14 2.22 -13.33
CA ASP A 157 14.72 1.05 -12.55
C ASP A 157 15.86 0.61 -11.61
N PHE A 158 15.50 -0.04 -10.51
CA PHE A 158 16.42 -0.49 -9.46
C PHE A 158 16.27 -2.01 -9.16
N TYR A 159 16.06 -2.82 -10.20
CA TYR A 159 16.03 -4.29 -10.05
C TYR A 159 17.35 -4.82 -9.44
N GLY A 160 17.24 -5.84 -8.59
CA GLY A 160 18.35 -6.39 -7.82
C GLY A 160 18.80 -5.52 -6.64
N ALA A 161 18.31 -4.27 -6.52
CA ALA A 161 18.58 -3.48 -5.33
C ALA A 161 17.92 -4.11 -4.10
N ARG A 162 18.59 -4.01 -2.96
CA ARG A 162 18.02 -4.43 -1.68
C ARG A 162 17.03 -3.39 -1.18
N LEU A 163 15.83 -3.85 -0.86
CA LEU A 163 14.74 -3.05 -0.33
C LEU A 163 14.30 -3.62 1.02
N ARG A 164 14.21 -2.76 2.02
CA ARG A 164 13.67 -3.09 3.36
C ARG A 164 12.46 -2.24 3.65
N LEU A 165 11.47 -2.81 4.33
CA LEU A 165 10.19 -2.17 4.61
C LEU A 165 9.87 -2.20 6.10
N LEU A 166 9.44 -1.06 6.63
CA LEU A 166 8.62 -0.96 7.84
C LEU A 166 7.20 -0.66 7.40
N VAL A 167 6.32 -1.65 7.47
CA VAL A 167 4.89 -1.52 7.17
C VAL A 167 4.20 -0.98 8.40
N CYS A 168 3.70 0.26 8.33
CA CYS A 168 3.21 1.03 9.47
C CYS A 168 1.70 0.90 9.70
N GLY A 169 0.93 0.51 8.68
CA GLY A 169 -0.50 0.37 8.81
C GLY A 169 -1.20 -0.06 7.53
N PHE A 170 -2.52 -0.20 7.65
CA PHE A 170 -3.43 -0.59 6.58
C PHE A 170 -4.24 0.62 6.09
N VAL A 171 -4.39 0.73 4.78
CA VAL A 171 -5.17 1.79 4.11
C VAL A 171 -6.57 1.29 3.78
N ARG A 172 -6.68 0.13 3.10
CA ARG A 172 -7.95 -0.44 2.64
C ARG A 172 -7.78 -1.87 2.13
N GLU A 173 -8.90 -2.60 2.05
CA GLU A 173 -8.97 -3.89 1.37
C GLU A 173 -8.75 -3.75 -0.14
N GLU A 174 -8.45 -4.89 -0.78
CA GLU A 174 -8.42 -5.02 -2.24
C GLU A 174 -9.79 -4.66 -2.83
N ARG A 175 -9.78 -4.12 -4.06
CA ARG A 175 -10.99 -3.65 -4.74
C ARG A 175 -10.96 -4.10 -6.18
N ASP A 176 -12.13 -4.48 -6.67
CA ASP A 176 -12.36 -4.68 -8.10
C ASP A 176 -12.65 -3.34 -8.78
N TYR A 177 -12.11 -3.17 -9.97
CA TYR A 177 -12.29 -1.96 -10.76
C TYR A 177 -12.90 -2.31 -12.11
N GLY A 178 -13.95 -1.57 -12.49
CA GLY A 178 -14.58 -1.70 -13.81
C GLY A 178 -13.73 -1.12 -14.94
N ASP A 179 -12.79 -0.21 -14.62
CA ASP A 179 -11.87 0.39 -15.56
C ASP A 179 -10.53 0.80 -14.90
N VAL A 180 -9.51 1.01 -15.74
CA VAL A 180 -8.15 1.38 -15.32
C VAL A 180 -8.09 2.78 -14.69
N LYS A 181 -8.99 3.70 -15.09
CA LYS A 181 -8.99 5.06 -14.56
C LYS A 181 -9.39 5.06 -13.09
N ALA A 182 -10.43 4.31 -12.73
CA ALA A 182 -10.87 4.14 -11.35
C ALA A 182 -9.78 3.51 -10.48
N LEU A 183 -9.06 2.50 -11.00
CA LEU A 183 -7.89 1.92 -10.34
C LEU A 183 -6.81 2.98 -10.06
N VAL A 184 -6.42 3.76 -11.07
CA VAL A 184 -5.40 4.80 -10.93
C VAL A 184 -5.82 5.90 -9.96
N GLU A 185 -7.09 6.31 -9.99
CA GLU A 185 -7.63 7.30 -9.05
C GLU A 185 -7.57 6.79 -7.60
N ASP A 186 -7.95 5.54 -7.34
CA ASP A 186 -7.87 4.98 -6.00
C ASP A 186 -6.42 4.82 -5.52
N ILE A 187 -5.48 4.43 -6.40
CA ILE A 187 -4.05 4.37 -6.03
C ILE A 187 -3.50 5.75 -5.69
N LYS A 188 -3.91 6.80 -6.43
CA LYS A 188 -3.51 8.18 -6.09
C LYS A 188 -4.00 8.57 -4.69
N VAL A 189 -5.23 8.18 -4.34
CA VAL A 189 -5.76 8.38 -2.98
C VAL A 189 -4.96 7.56 -1.96
N ASP A 190 -4.61 6.30 -2.27
CA ASP A 190 -3.77 5.47 -1.38
C ASP A 190 -2.42 6.14 -1.09
N CYS A 191 -1.77 6.68 -2.13
CA CYS A 191 -0.51 7.41 -2.00
C CYS A 191 -0.66 8.68 -1.16
N GLU A 192 -1.77 9.41 -1.33
CA GLU A 192 -2.05 10.61 -0.54
C GLU A 192 -2.31 10.28 0.93
N VAL A 193 -3.05 9.22 1.21
CA VAL A 193 -3.27 8.70 2.57
C VAL A 193 -1.92 8.37 3.23
N ALA A 194 -1.04 7.68 2.52
CA ALA A 194 0.28 7.33 3.01
C ALA A 194 1.10 8.59 3.33
N ARG A 195 1.19 9.54 2.40
CA ARG A 195 1.93 10.80 2.61
C ARG A 195 1.44 11.55 3.84
N ARG A 196 0.13 11.80 3.95
CA ARG A 196 -0.43 12.54 5.08
C ARG A 196 -0.29 11.81 6.40
N SER A 197 -0.45 10.50 6.41
CA SER A 197 -0.35 9.71 7.63
C SER A 197 1.10 9.68 8.15
N LEU A 198 2.07 9.55 7.24
CA LEU A 198 3.50 9.43 7.56
C LEU A 198 4.19 10.77 7.87
N ASP A 199 3.62 11.91 7.44
CA ASP A 199 4.16 13.25 7.74
C ASP A 199 3.92 13.68 9.20
N ARG A 200 3.14 12.91 9.97
CA ARG A 200 2.86 13.20 11.38
C ARG A 200 4.01 12.78 12.30
N PRO A 201 4.25 13.49 13.42
CA PRO A 201 5.35 13.19 14.33
C PRO A 201 5.44 11.72 14.80
N GLY A 202 4.31 11.09 15.17
CA GLY A 202 4.28 9.68 15.60
C GLY A 202 4.64 8.66 14.51
N TRP A 203 4.65 9.09 13.25
CA TRP A 203 4.77 8.23 12.07
C TRP A 203 6.02 8.51 11.22
N ALA A 204 6.62 9.69 11.39
CA ALA A 204 7.83 10.09 10.71
C ALA A 204 9.09 9.52 11.39
N PRO A 205 10.14 9.14 10.63
CA PRO A 205 11.36 8.56 11.17
C PRO A 205 12.09 9.55 12.06
N ARG A 206 12.48 9.09 13.26
CA ARG A 206 13.36 9.86 14.14
C ARG A 206 14.75 10.05 13.53
N GLU A 207 15.23 9.11 12.72
CA GLU A 207 16.53 9.16 12.06
C GLU A 207 16.62 10.23 10.95
N LEU A 208 15.47 10.75 10.49
CA LEU A 208 15.41 11.92 9.62
C LEU A 208 15.24 13.24 10.40
N GLY A 209 15.18 13.19 11.73
CA GLY A 209 14.89 14.34 12.58
C GLY A 209 13.45 14.88 12.43
N ARG A 210 12.52 14.08 11.90
CA ARG A 210 11.16 14.52 11.53
C ARG A 210 10.07 13.98 12.46
N GLY A 211 10.34 12.97 13.27
CA GLY A 211 9.34 12.36 14.13
C GLY A 211 9.92 11.46 15.21
N THR A 212 9.08 10.55 15.71
CA THR A 212 9.38 9.67 16.84
C THR A 212 9.36 8.19 16.45
N LEU A 213 9.00 7.85 15.21
CA LEU A 213 9.02 6.46 14.76
C LEU A 213 10.46 5.96 14.68
N ASP A 214 10.74 4.83 15.36
CA ASP A 214 12.02 4.14 15.27
C ASP A 214 12.14 3.43 13.90
N CYS A 215 13.02 3.95 13.04
CA CYS A 215 13.34 3.33 11.76
C CYS A 215 14.77 2.75 11.73
N SER A 216 15.44 2.59 12.87
CA SER A 216 16.82 2.08 12.95
C SER A 216 16.99 0.70 12.28
N TRP A 217 15.97 -0.18 12.37
CA TRP A 217 15.99 -1.48 11.70
C TRP A 217 16.15 -1.37 10.17
N LEU A 218 15.57 -0.33 9.54
CA LEU A 218 15.71 -0.10 8.09
C LEU A 218 17.14 0.26 7.69
N LEU A 219 17.85 0.95 8.58
CA LEU A 219 19.18 1.52 8.35
C LEU A 219 20.33 0.62 8.79
N ARG A 220 20.05 -0.61 9.25
CA ARG A 220 21.11 -1.57 9.62
C ARG A 220 22.07 -1.80 8.44
N GLU A 221 23.32 -2.14 8.73
CA GLU A 221 24.26 -2.47 7.66
C GLU A 221 23.72 -3.62 6.78
N LEU A 222 24.05 -3.58 5.50
CA LEU A 222 23.71 -4.68 4.61
C LEU A 222 24.73 -5.79 4.87
N GLU A 223 24.30 -6.86 5.52
CA GLU A 223 25.16 -8.05 5.66
C GLU A 223 25.65 -8.48 4.27
N PRO A 224 26.96 -8.76 4.11
CA PRO A 224 27.49 -9.28 2.87
C PRO A 224 26.70 -10.53 2.46
N ALA A 225 26.37 -10.65 1.17
CA ALA A 225 25.70 -11.84 0.67
C ALA A 225 26.55 -13.08 1.01
N GLY A 226 26.02 -13.98 1.85
CA GLY A 226 26.65 -15.28 2.13
C GLY A 226 26.99 -15.60 3.59
N VAL A 227 26.77 -14.71 4.56
CA VAL A 227 26.99 -15.06 5.99
C VAL A 227 25.67 -15.52 6.61
N SER A 228 25.41 -16.83 6.51
CA SER A 228 24.40 -17.51 7.31
C SER A 228 24.87 -17.55 8.76
N THR A 229 24.50 -16.59 9.60
CA THR A 229 24.56 -16.78 11.05
C THR A 229 23.37 -17.61 11.47
N GLY A 230 23.54 -18.93 11.41
CA GLY A 230 22.65 -19.86 12.08
C GLY A 230 22.72 -19.64 13.60
N CYS A 231 21.57 -19.45 14.22
CA CYS A 231 21.36 -19.79 15.62
C CYS A 231 20.68 -21.16 15.68
#